data_AF-A0A5N5TIX9-F1
#
_entry.id   AF-A0A5N5TIX9-F1
#
_cell.length_a   1.000
_cell.length_b   1.000
_cell.length_c   1.000
_cell.angle_alpha   90.00
_cell.angle_beta   90.00
_cell.angle_gamma   90.00
#
_symmetry.space_group_name_H-M   'P 1'
#
loop_
_entity.id
_entity.type
_entity.pdbx_description
1 polymer ?
#
loop_
_entity_poly.entity_id
_entity_poly.type
_entity_poly.pdbx_seq_one_letter_code
_entity_poly.pdbx_strand_id
1 'polypeptide(L)'
;MRWILLVVRENLDLKWHRSRKMLTPAFHFKILEEFIEVFNQQSKKFVNKLQKYSDGKPFDIFPSITLATLDIILETAMGRSINAQDDPQSEYVKAIHDMGQVIVMRITRPWLRYEFIFKRTQWGRLEKKSLEILHKFSLDTIKQRKMEYKRLKSQKIGKEETAISGKKKRQALLDLLIEYSEQNEFLTEENIREEVDTFMFAGHDTTAVGINWFIYLLGRHPEIQVNDQLFHDYREYSIPIPYIFQEKVYRELELIFGRSDRPASSADIRKMKYLECCIKESLRLLPSVSFFSRNLTEDMIIGQKFALLEEKVVLSSFFRKFRVESLEKFEDLKLTGNLIIRPEKDVLVKIFPRNEE
;
A
#
# COMPACT_ATOMS: atom_id res chain seq x y z
N MET A 1 -13.26 10.65 6.71
CA MET A 1 -13.04 9.23 7.06
C MET A 1 -13.57 8.18 6.11
N ARG A 2 -14.76 8.32 5.50
CA ARG A 2 -15.24 7.37 4.46
C ARG A 2 -14.17 7.17 3.37
N TRP A 3 -13.52 8.25 2.97
CA TRP A 3 -12.68 8.29 1.78
C TRP A 3 -11.32 7.55 1.85
N ILE A 4 -10.57 7.63 2.97
CA ILE A 4 -9.34 6.81 3.14
C ILE A 4 -9.65 5.38 3.59
N LEU A 5 -10.75 5.18 4.32
CA LEU A 5 -11.25 3.84 4.64
C LEU A 5 -11.98 3.18 3.48
N LEU A 6 -12.23 3.86 2.34
CA LEU A 6 -12.91 3.29 1.17
C LEU A 6 -12.00 2.37 0.35
N VAL A 7 -10.68 2.39 0.57
CA VAL A 7 -9.80 1.27 0.17
C VAL A 7 -10.17 -0.03 0.94
N VAL A 8 -10.88 0.09 2.07
CA VAL A 8 -11.12 -1.01 3.04
C VAL A 8 -12.61 -1.20 3.38
N ARG A 9 -13.52 -0.34 2.93
CA ARG A 9 -14.92 -0.34 3.37
C ARG A 9 -15.88 0.13 2.28
N GLU A 10 -15.96 -0.62 1.18
CA GLU A 10 -17.16 -0.60 0.35
C GLU A 10 -18.10 -1.73 0.79
N ASN A 11 -19.14 -1.36 1.54
CA ASN A 11 -20.44 -2.01 1.34
C ASN A 11 -20.86 -1.60 -0.08
N LEU A 12 -20.55 -2.38 -1.13
CA LEU A 12 -21.07 -2.30 -2.52
C LEU A 12 -20.21 -3.16 -3.49
N ASP A 13 -20.34 -4.49 -3.46
CA ASP A 13 -19.62 -5.39 -4.39
C ASP A 13 -19.76 -4.97 -5.86
N LEU A 14 -20.95 -4.47 -6.25
CA LEU A 14 -21.22 -4.04 -7.62
C LEU A 14 -20.53 -2.71 -8.01
N LYS A 15 -20.37 -1.76 -7.08
CA LYS A 15 -19.70 -0.47 -7.38
C LYS A 15 -18.21 -0.73 -7.56
N TRP A 16 -17.58 -1.36 -6.58
CA TRP A 16 -16.18 -1.75 -6.63
C TRP A 16 -15.86 -2.56 -7.89
N HIS A 17 -16.65 -3.59 -8.19
CA HIS A 17 -16.41 -4.46 -9.34
C HIS A 17 -16.49 -3.68 -10.66
N ARG A 18 -17.46 -2.77 -10.80
CA ARG A 18 -17.59 -1.88 -11.97
C ARG A 18 -16.41 -0.92 -12.08
N SER A 19 -16.06 -0.20 -11.02
CA SER A 19 -14.90 0.69 -10.98
C SER A 19 -13.62 -0.06 -11.34
N ARG A 20 -13.39 -1.23 -10.74
CA ARG A 20 -12.22 -2.07 -11.00
C ARG A 20 -12.15 -2.52 -12.46
N LYS A 21 -13.27 -2.99 -13.03
CA LYS A 21 -13.35 -3.40 -14.43
C LYS A 21 -13.04 -2.24 -15.38
N MET A 22 -13.54 -1.04 -15.07
CA MET A 22 -13.31 0.18 -15.85
C MET A 22 -11.84 0.67 -15.78
N LEU A 23 -11.21 0.59 -14.61
CA LEU A 23 -9.87 1.15 -14.37
C LEU A 23 -8.73 0.20 -14.76
N THR A 24 -8.96 -1.12 -14.75
CA THR A 24 -7.92 -2.12 -15.05
C THR A 24 -7.21 -1.90 -16.40
N PRO A 25 -7.89 -1.54 -17.50
CA PRO A 25 -7.23 -1.27 -18.78
C PRO A 25 -6.15 -0.18 -18.73
N ALA A 26 -6.28 0.80 -17.81
CA ALA A 26 -5.31 1.89 -17.64
C ALA A 26 -3.93 1.42 -17.16
N PHE A 27 -3.86 0.22 -16.57
CA PHE A 27 -2.63 -0.38 -16.03
C PHE A 27 -2.09 -1.50 -16.92
N HIS A 28 -2.57 -1.58 -18.17
CA HIS A 28 -2.04 -2.54 -19.14
C HIS A 28 -0.57 -2.23 -19.46
N PHE A 29 0.27 -3.26 -19.63
CA PHE A 29 1.73 -3.13 -19.73
C PHE A 29 2.21 -2.11 -20.78
N LYS A 30 1.52 -1.99 -21.92
CA LYS A 30 1.84 -0.99 -22.96
C LYS A 30 1.76 0.44 -22.44
N ILE A 31 0.78 0.75 -21.59
CA ILE A 31 0.62 2.07 -20.96
C ILE A 31 1.72 2.28 -19.92
N LEU A 32 2.07 1.23 -19.16
CA LEU A 32 3.15 1.30 -18.16
C LEU A 32 4.52 1.56 -18.81
N GLU A 33 4.79 1.00 -19.99
CA GLU A 33 6.02 1.29 -20.74
C GLU A 33 6.11 2.77 -21.13
N GLU A 34 4.96 3.42 -21.37
CA GLU A 34 4.93 4.86 -21.63
C GLU A 34 5.30 5.66 -20.37
N PHE A 35 5.02 5.18 -19.16
CA PHE A 35 5.36 5.89 -17.91
C PHE A 35 6.86 5.99 -17.65
N ILE A 36 7.68 5.14 -18.26
CA ILE A 36 9.13 5.13 -18.08
C ILE A 36 9.77 6.48 -18.42
N GLU A 37 9.26 7.21 -19.40
CA GLU A 37 9.78 8.54 -19.72
C GLU A 37 9.56 9.53 -18.57
N VAL A 38 8.36 9.51 -17.97
CA VAL A 38 8.03 10.37 -16.81
C VAL A 38 8.88 9.96 -15.61
N PHE A 39 9.03 8.65 -15.36
CA PHE A 39 9.89 8.16 -14.28
C PHE A 39 11.31 8.68 -14.43
N ASN A 40 11.89 8.61 -15.64
CA ASN A 40 13.23 9.14 -15.90
C ASN A 40 13.32 10.66 -15.72
N GLN A 41 12.34 11.42 -16.24
CA GLN A 41 12.31 12.88 -16.13
C GLN A 41 12.26 13.33 -14.67
N GLN A 42 11.33 12.77 -13.90
CA GLN A 42 11.16 13.13 -12.49
C GLN A 42 12.31 12.62 -11.62
N SER A 43 12.86 11.43 -11.91
CA SER A 43 14.05 10.91 -11.23
C SER A 43 15.28 11.77 -11.49
N LYS A 44 15.47 12.27 -12.72
CA LYS A 44 16.56 13.19 -13.05
C LYS A 44 16.43 14.51 -12.28
N LYS A 45 15.22 15.07 -12.20
CA LYS A 45 14.94 16.27 -11.41
C LYS A 45 15.27 16.04 -9.92
N PHE A 46 14.86 14.89 -9.38
CA PHE A 46 15.14 14.48 -8.00
C PHE A 46 16.64 14.38 -7.73
N VAL A 47 17.39 13.63 -8.56
CA VAL A 47 18.84 13.46 -8.40
C VAL A 47 19.57 14.81 -8.52
N ASN A 48 19.21 15.65 -9.49
CA ASN A 48 19.81 16.98 -9.63
C ASN A 48 19.61 17.84 -8.37
N LYS A 49 18.43 17.77 -7.74
CA LYS A 49 18.15 18.47 -6.48
C LYS A 49 18.97 17.94 -5.32
N LEU A 50 19.27 16.63 -5.30
CA LEU A 50 20.06 16.00 -4.26
C LEU A 50 21.56 16.31 -4.35
N GLN A 51 22.07 16.76 -5.50
CA GLN A 51 23.49 17.10 -5.66
C GLN A 51 23.98 18.12 -4.61
N LYS A 52 23.14 19.06 -4.17
CA LYS A 52 23.52 20.04 -3.14
C LYS A 52 23.72 19.44 -1.74
N TYR A 53 23.26 18.20 -1.51
CA TYR A 53 23.43 17.45 -0.26
C TYR A 53 24.52 16.38 -0.35
N SER A 54 25.32 16.36 -1.43
CA SER A 54 26.41 15.40 -1.61
C SER A 54 27.69 15.78 -0.87
N ASP A 55 27.59 16.51 0.24
CA ASP A 55 28.72 16.98 1.06
C ASP A 55 29.03 16.05 2.24
N GLY A 56 28.30 14.93 2.34
CA GLY A 56 28.45 13.94 3.41
C GLY A 56 27.78 14.32 4.72
N LYS A 57 27.06 15.45 4.79
CA LYS A 57 26.32 15.83 6.01
C LYS A 57 24.99 15.09 6.11
N PRO A 58 24.51 14.83 7.34
CA PRO A 58 23.18 14.25 7.54
C PRO A 58 22.09 15.17 6.98
N PHE A 59 21.15 14.58 6.24
CA PHE A 59 19.95 15.27 5.78
C PHE A 59 18.78 14.27 5.74
N ASP A 60 17.56 14.77 5.90
CA ASP A 60 16.37 13.94 5.75
C ASP A 60 15.97 13.85 4.27
N ILE A 61 16.13 12.67 3.68
CA ILE A 61 15.82 12.40 2.28
C ILE A 61 14.32 12.18 2.04
N PHE A 62 13.56 11.80 3.07
CA PHE A 62 12.20 11.31 2.89
C PHE A 62 11.25 12.37 2.28
N PRO A 63 11.24 13.64 2.73
CA PRO A 63 10.44 14.68 2.08
C PRO A 63 10.75 14.85 0.58
N SER A 64 12.03 14.73 0.20
CA SER A 64 12.45 14.86 -1.20
C SER A 64 11.94 13.70 -2.06
N ILE A 65 11.95 12.47 -1.52
CA ILE A 65 11.41 11.28 -2.19
C ILE A 65 9.89 11.42 -2.35
N THR A 66 9.19 11.85 -1.30
CA THR A 66 7.72 12.02 -1.32
C THR A 66 7.27 13.01 -2.39
N LEU A 67 7.98 14.12 -2.56
CA LEU A 67 7.66 15.09 -3.62
C LEU A 67 7.96 14.52 -5.02
N ALA A 68 9.02 13.72 -5.17
CA ALA A 68 9.35 13.09 -6.45
C ALA A 68 8.30 12.05 -6.87
N THR A 69 7.85 11.19 -5.94
CA THR A 69 6.79 10.22 -6.24
C THR A 69 5.43 10.89 -6.47
N LEU A 70 5.18 12.04 -5.83
CA LEU A 70 3.98 12.84 -6.08
C LEU A 70 3.95 13.41 -7.50
N ASP A 71 5.05 14.01 -7.97
CA ASP A 71 5.15 14.47 -9.36
C ASP A 71 4.99 13.29 -10.36
N ILE A 72 5.56 12.13 -10.05
CA ILE A 72 5.42 10.93 -10.88
C ILE A 72 3.96 10.51 -11.02
N ILE A 73 3.20 10.34 -9.92
CA ILE A 73 1.80 9.89 -10.01
C ILE A 73 0.90 10.93 -10.67
N LEU A 74 1.15 12.22 -10.44
CA LEU A 74 0.37 13.29 -11.03
C LEU A 74 0.58 13.38 -12.55
N GLU A 75 1.81 13.22 -13.02
CA GLU A 75 2.07 13.25 -14.46
C GLU A 75 1.65 11.97 -15.18
N THR A 76 1.84 10.80 -14.56
CA THR A 76 1.49 9.51 -15.18
C THR A 76 -0.01 9.23 -15.15
N ALA A 77 -0.63 9.25 -13.97
CA ALA A 77 -2.02 8.83 -13.80
C ALA A 77 -3.01 10.00 -13.90
N MET A 78 -2.66 11.20 -13.41
CA MET A 78 -3.56 12.36 -13.46
C MET A 78 -3.37 13.23 -14.71
N GLY A 79 -2.27 13.02 -15.45
CA GLY A 79 -1.97 13.78 -16.67
C GLY A 79 -1.68 15.26 -16.41
N ARG A 80 -1.20 15.62 -15.20
CA ARG A 80 -0.93 17.00 -14.78
C ARG A 80 0.46 17.10 -14.16
N SER A 81 1.23 18.10 -14.59
CA SER A 81 2.49 18.47 -13.92
C SER A 81 2.23 19.61 -12.95
N ILE A 82 2.70 19.48 -11.70
CA ILE A 82 2.62 20.53 -10.68
C ILE A 82 3.98 20.97 -10.17
N ASN A 83 5.06 20.27 -10.55
CA ASN A 83 6.42 20.52 -10.07
C ASN A 83 6.53 20.53 -8.54
N ALA A 84 5.88 19.57 -7.87
CA ALA A 84 5.87 19.41 -6.42
C ALA A 84 7.28 19.41 -5.82
N GLN A 85 8.27 18.83 -6.52
CA GLN A 85 9.65 18.84 -6.07
C GLN A 85 10.24 20.25 -5.87
N ASP A 86 9.69 21.29 -6.50
CA ASP A 86 10.10 22.70 -6.33
C ASP A 86 9.41 23.40 -5.17
N ASP A 87 8.42 22.75 -4.53
CA ASP A 87 7.68 23.27 -3.38
C ASP A 87 7.89 22.37 -2.14
N PRO A 88 8.92 22.64 -1.32
CA PRO A 88 9.18 21.90 -0.09
C PRO A 88 8.06 22.00 0.97
N GLN A 89 7.14 22.97 0.83
CA GLN A 89 6.08 23.25 1.80
C GLN A 89 4.70 22.90 1.23
N SER A 90 4.64 21.85 0.40
CA SER A 90 3.38 21.37 -0.17
C SER A 90 2.32 21.12 0.90
N GLU A 91 1.28 21.96 0.91
CA GLU A 91 0.13 21.80 1.82
C GLU A 91 -0.57 20.46 1.62
N TYR A 92 -0.55 19.92 0.40
CA TYR A 92 -1.12 18.62 0.07
C TYR A 92 -0.38 17.49 0.79
N VAL A 93 0.95 17.42 0.69
CA VAL A 93 1.75 16.38 1.36
C VAL A 93 1.58 16.46 2.87
N LYS A 94 1.58 17.68 3.42
CA LYS A 94 1.33 17.88 4.86
C LYS A 94 -0.06 17.38 5.27
N ALA A 95 -1.09 17.66 4.49
CA ALA A 95 -2.45 17.18 4.74
C ALA A 95 -2.56 15.65 4.67
N ILE A 96 -1.84 14.98 3.77
CA ILE A 96 -1.75 13.51 3.72
C ILE A 96 -1.14 12.96 5.01
N HIS A 97 0.00 13.50 5.44
CA HIS A 97 0.65 13.06 6.67
C HIS A 97 -0.24 13.27 7.92
N ASP A 98 -0.88 14.44 8.04
CA ASP A 98 -1.83 14.73 9.12
C ASP A 98 -3.01 13.74 9.12
N MET A 99 -3.53 13.38 7.94
CA MET A 99 -4.57 12.37 7.80
C MET A 99 -4.10 10.98 8.24
N GLY A 100 -2.86 10.60 7.92
CA GLY A 100 -2.26 9.35 8.38
C GLY A 100 -2.26 9.26 9.91
N GLN A 101 -1.86 10.33 10.60
CA GLN A 101 -1.90 10.40 12.07
C GLN A 101 -3.33 10.28 12.61
N VAL A 102 -4.28 11.01 12.01
CA VAL A 102 -5.70 10.93 12.39
C VAL A 102 -6.24 9.50 12.29
N ILE A 103 -5.88 8.77 11.22
CA ILE A 103 -6.33 7.39 11.01
C ILE A 103 -5.79 6.46 12.10
N VAL A 104 -4.48 6.51 12.37
CA VAL A 104 -3.87 5.71 13.42
C VAL A 104 -4.54 5.98 14.77
N MET A 105 -4.83 7.25 15.08
CA MET A 105 -5.52 7.63 16.31
C MET A 105 -6.93 7.07 16.41
N ARG A 106 -7.69 6.98 15.31
CA ARG A 106 -9.05 6.41 15.33
C ARG A 106 -9.05 4.88 15.34
N ILE A 107 -8.04 4.24 14.75
CA ILE A 107 -7.90 2.78 14.79
C ILE A 107 -7.57 2.32 16.22
N THR A 108 -6.62 2.99 16.86
CA THR A 108 -6.08 2.61 18.18
C THR A 108 -6.96 3.02 19.36
N ARG A 109 -7.92 3.95 19.17
CA ARG A 109 -8.80 4.45 20.24
C ARG A 109 -10.27 4.20 19.94
N PRO A 110 -10.88 3.15 20.51
CA PRO A 110 -12.27 2.81 20.26
C PRO A 110 -13.28 3.94 20.52
N TRP A 111 -13.05 4.81 21.51
CA TRP A 111 -13.92 5.95 21.81
C TRP A 111 -13.91 7.04 20.72
N LEU A 112 -12.85 7.13 19.91
CA LEU A 112 -12.79 8.02 18.75
C LEU A 112 -13.49 7.43 17.51
N ARG A 113 -14.04 6.22 17.59
CA ARG A 113 -14.84 5.64 16.49
C ARG A 113 -16.20 6.33 16.37
N TYR A 114 -16.77 6.80 17.48
CA TYR A 114 -18.05 7.50 17.49
C TYR A 114 -17.89 8.94 16.95
N GLU A 115 -18.54 9.21 15.82
CA GLU A 115 -18.38 10.46 15.04
C GLU A 115 -18.66 11.73 15.86
N PHE A 116 -19.66 11.71 16.73
CA PHE A 116 -20.02 12.86 17.55
C PHE A 116 -18.91 13.28 18.51
N ILE A 117 -18.24 12.30 19.15
CA ILE A 117 -17.11 12.55 20.04
C ILE A 117 -15.93 13.02 19.20
N PHE A 118 -15.60 12.26 18.14
CA PHE A 118 -14.45 12.52 17.29
C PHE A 118 -14.44 13.95 16.71
N LYS A 119 -15.56 14.40 16.14
CA LYS A 119 -15.70 15.75 15.55
C LYS A 119 -15.47 16.90 16.53
N ARG A 120 -15.59 16.67 17.84
CA ARG A 120 -15.32 17.67 18.89
C ARG A 120 -13.87 17.68 19.38
N THR A 121 -13.10 16.66 19.03
CA THR A 121 -11.67 16.58 19.39
C THR A 121 -10.81 17.44 18.47
N GLN A 122 -9.55 17.66 18.86
CA GLN A 122 -8.54 18.26 17.99
C GLN A 122 -8.31 17.44 16.71
N TRP A 123 -8.41 16.12 16.79
CA TRP A 123 -8.26 15.21 15.66
C TRP A 123 -9.39 15.35 14.63
N GLY A 124 -10.62 15.59 15.10
CA GLY A 124 -11.75 15.88 14.21
C GLY A 124 -11.61 17.21 13.47
N ARG A 125 -11.07 18.24 14.14
CA ARG A 125 -10.76 19.53 13.49
C ARG A 125 -9.62 19.39 12.48
N LEU A 126 -8.58 18.64 12.82
CA LEU A 126 -7.47 18.34 11.92
C LEU A 126 -7.95 17.56 10.70
N GLU A 127 -8.76 16.51 10.88
CA GLU A 127 -9.36 15.77 9.77
C GLU A 127 -10.12 16.70 8.82
N LYS A 128 -10.98 17.57 9.37
CA LYS A 128 -11.79 18.48 8.55
C LYS A 128 -10.89 19.39 7.70
N LYS A 129 -9.90 20.04 8.31
CA LYS A 129 -8.96 20.93 7.62
C LYS A 129 -8.16 20.19 6.55
N SER A 130 -7.61 19.03 6.87
CA SER A 130 -6.81 18.25 5.94
C SER A 130 -7.66 17.73 4.77
N LEU A 131 -8.88 17.24 5.02
CA LEU A 131 -9.79 16.82 3.96
C LEU A 131 -10.19 17.96 3.02
N GLU A 132 -10.38 19.19 3.53
CA GLU A 132 -10.64 20.36 2.69
C GLU A 132 -9.49 20.62 1.71
N ILE A 133 -8.24 20.52 2.17
CA ILE A 133 -7.04 20.67 1.32
C ILE A 133 -6.96 19.55 0.28
N LEU A 134 -7.11 18.29 0.71
CA LEU A 134 -7.01 17.13 -0.17
C LEU A 134 -8.08 17.15 -1.26
N HIS A 135 -9.35 17.37 -0.90
CA HIS A 135 -10.43 17.43 -1.87
C HIS A 135 -10.27 18.61 -2.83
N LYS A 136 -9.85 19.78 -2.34
CA LYS A 136 -9.60 20.94 -3.20
C LYS A 136 -8.55 20.61 -4.25
N PHE A 137 -7.45 19.99 -3.84
CA PHE A 137 -6.37 19.62 -4.75
C PHE A 137 -6.85 18.66 -5.86
N SER A 138 -7.62 17.62 -5.50
CA SER A 138 -8.13 16.65 -6.47
C SER A 138 -9.18 17.23 -7.40
N LEU A 139 -10.09 18.05 -6.87
CA LEU A 139 -11.07 18.78 -7.68
C LEU A 139 -10.40 19.73 -8.68
N ASP A 140 -9.36 20.46 -8.25
CA ASP A 140 -8.59 21.34 -9.14
C ASP A 140 -7.88 20.53 -10.24
N THR A 141 -7.35 19.35 -9.91
CA THR A 141 -6.72 18.43 -10.86
C THR A 141 -7.72 17.91 -11.89
N ILE A 142 -8.89 17.45 -11.44
CA ILE A 142 -9.99 17.01 -12.32
C ILE A 142 -10.43 18.14 -13.24
N LYS A 143 -10.66 19.33 -12.68
CA LYS A 143 -11.14 20.50 -13.42
C LYS A 143 -10.15 20.89 -14.53
N GLN A 144 -8.87 21.01 -14.21
CA GLN A 144 -7.84 21.34 -15.18
C GLN A 144 -7.72 20.27 -16.27
N ARG A 145 -7.76 18.98 -15.88
CA ARG A 145 -7.68 17.90 -16.86
C ARG A 145 -8.89 17.86 -17.79
N LYS A 146 -10.10 18.05 -17.27
CA LYS A 146 -11.33 18.16 -18.08
C LYS A 146 -11.24 19.30 -19.10
N MET A 147 -10.69 20.46 -18.71
CA MET A 147 -10.49 21.59 -19.64
C MET A 147 -9.50 21.23 -20.75
N GLU A 148 -8.36 20.63 -20.42
CA GLU A 148 -7.37 20.21 -21.42
C GLU A 148 -7.95 19.14 -22.36
N TYR A 149 -8.65 18.16 -21.80
CA TYR A 149 -9.29 17.08 -22.55
C TYR A 149 -10.30 17.63 -23.57
N LYS A 150 -11.19 18.54 -23.16
CA LYS A 150 -12.14 19.20 -24.08
C LYS A 150 -11.42 19.99 -25.17
N ARG A 151 -10.37 20.75 -24.82
CA ARG A 151 -9.56 21.51 -25.80
C ARG A 151 -8.93 20.60 -26.85
N LEU A 152 -8.39 19.44 -26.43
CA LEU A 152 -7.78 18.47 -27.33
C LEU A 152 -8.82 17.77 -28.22
N LYS A 153 -10.01 17.45 -27.68
CA LYS A 153 -11.13 16.86 -28.44
C LYS A 153 -11.61 17.82 -29.53
N SER A 154 -11.80 19.11 -29.21
CA SER A 154 -12.15 20.15 -30.19
C SER A 154 -11.08 20.35 -31.26
N GLN A 155 -9.79 20.24 -30.91
CA GLN A 155 -8.69 20.35 -31.88
C GLN A 155 -8.57 19.14 -32.82
N LYS A 156 -8.98 17.94 -32.40
CA LYS A 156 -9.00 16.75 -33.26
C LYS A 156 -10.13 16.80 -34.29
N ILE A 157 -11.33 17.25 -33.89
CA ILE A 157 -12.49 17.36 -34.79
C ILE A 157 -12.22 18.37 -35.93
N GLY A 158 -11.34 19.36 -35.72
CA GLY A 158 -10.92 20.31 -36.77
C GLY A 158 -9.76 19.86 -37.67
N LYS A 159 -9.17 18.68 -37.47
CA LYS A 159 -7.96 18.20 -38.18
C LYS A 159 -8.10 16.77 -38.74
N GLU A 160 -9.31 16.30 -39.03
CA GLU A 160 -9.52 14.94 -39.54
C GLU A 160 -9.11 14.71 -41.00
N GLU A 161 -8.73 15.73 -41.78
CA GLU A 161 -8.31 15.51 -43.18
C GLU A 161 -6.79 15.36 -43.41
N THR A 162 -5.91 15.69 -42.46
CA THR A 162 -4.46 15.60 -42.70
C THR A 162 -3.64 15.34 -41.43
N ALA A 163 -3.57 14.08 -40.96
CA ALA A 163 -2.43 13.61 -40.16
C ALA A 163 -2.45 12.09 -39.95
N ILE A 164 -1.92 11.34 -40.91
CA ILE A 164 -1.17 10.12 -40.58
C ILE A 164 0.18 10.60 -40.04
N SER A 165 0.56 10.17 -38.84
CA SER A 165 1.79 10.56 -38.10
C SER A 165 1.63 11.70 -37.08
N GLY A 166 0.94 11.39 -35.98
CA GLY A 166 1.16 12.04 -34.69
C GLY A 166 1.31 10.95 -33.64
N LYS A 167 2.40 10.96 -32.86
CA LYS A 167 2.58 10.06 -31.70
C LYS A 167 1.27 10.10 -30.88
N LYS A 168 0.61 8.94 -30.71
CA LYS A 168 -0.54 8.83 -29.78
C LYS A 168 -0.07 9.37 -28.42
N LYS A 169 -0.63 10.51 -28.00
CA LYS A 169 -0.33 11.12 -26.70
C LYS A 169 -0.88 10.18 -25.62
N ARG A 170 -0.08 9.90 -24.59
CA ARG A 170 -0.39 9.06 -23.42
C ARG A 170 -1.82 9.25 -22.94
N GLN A 171 -2.59 8.16 -22.84
CA GLN A 171 -3.87 8.19 -22.13
C GLN A 171 -3.59 8.08 -20.64
N ALA A 172 -3.86 9.16 -19.90
CA ALA A 172 -3.78 9.14 -18.45
C ALA A 172 -4.97 8.34 -17.88
N LEU A 173 -4.83 7.78 -16.68
CA LEU A 173 -5.93 7.13 -15.96
C LEU A 173 -7.15 8.05 -15.84
N LEU A 174 -6.90 9.33 -15.57
CA LEU A 174 -7.95 10.34 -15.47
C LEU A 174 -8.69 10.58 -16.80
N ASP A 175 -8.06 10.37 -17.95
CA ASP A 175 -8.74 10.49 -19.24
C ASP A 175 -9.81 9.40 -19.40
N LEU A 176 -9.50 8.17 -18.98
CA LEU A 176 -10.46 7.05 -19.00
C LEU A 176 -11.64 7.31 -18.07
N LEU A 177 -11.40 7.89 -16.89
CA LEU A 177 -12.44 8.30 -15.96
C LEU A 177 -13.35 9.38 -16.56
N ILE A 178 -12.77 10.37 -17.25
CA ILE A 178 -13.52 11.43 -17.92
C ILE A 178 -14.33 10.87 -19.08
N GLU A 179 -13.72 10.07 -19.97
CA GLU A 179 -14.39 9.40 -21.10
C GLU A 179 -15.58 8.57 -20.64
N TYR A 180 -15.40 7.78 -19.59
CA TYR A 180 -16.47 6.93 -19.07
C TYR A 180 -17.60 7.74 -18.43
N SER A 181 -17.27 8.87 -17.79
CA SER A 181 -18.27 9.80 -17.24
C SER A 181 -19.12 10.47 -18.32
N GLU A 182 -18.57 10.68 -19.53
CA GLU A 182 -19.34 11.19 -20.67
C GLU A 182 -20.31 10.15 -21.24
N GLN A 183 -20.03 8.85 -21.04
CA GLN A 183 -20.81 7.74 -21.60
C GLN A 183 -21.84 7.16 -20.64
N ASN A 184 -21.70 7.38 -19.33
CA ASN A 184 -22.53 6.75 -18.31
C ASN A 184 -22.94 7.75 -17.23
N GLU A 185 -24.25 8.00 -17.08
CA GLU A 185 -24.82 8.90 -16.05
C GLU A 185 -24.50 8.50 -14.61
N PHE A 186 -24.09 7.25 -14.38
CA PHE A 186 -23.78 6.74 -13.03
C PHE A 186 -22.50 7.35 -12.41
N LEU A 187 -21.57 7.85 -13.24
CA LEU A 187 -20.28 8.35 -12.74
C LEU A 187 -20.37 9.84 -12.36
N THR A 188 -20.87 10.12 -11.16
CA THR A 188 -20.91 11.50 -10.62
C THR A 188 -19.51 12.08 -10.45
N GLU A 189 -19.37 13.41 -10.45
CA GLU A 189 -18.09 14.08 -10.16
C GLU A 189 -17.51 13.68 -8.79
N GLU A 190 -18.39 13.39 -7.82
CA GLU A 190 -17.99 12.87 -6.52
C GLU A 190 -17.29 11.52 -6.66
N ASN A 191 -17.84 10.57 -7.43
CA ASN A 191 -17.20 9.27 -7.64
C ASN A 191 -15.85 9.40 -8.38
N ILE A 192 -15.74 10.28 -9.38
CA ILE A 192 -14.45 10.54 -10.06
C ILE A 192 -13.42 11.06 -9.07
N ARG A 193 -13.82 12.04 -8.24
CA ARG A 193 -12.98 12.59 -7.20
C ARG A 193 -12.55 11.51 -6.21
N GLU A 194 -13.46 10.62 -5.81
CA GLU A 194 -13.12 9.54 -4.89
C GLU A 194 -12.03 8.60 -5.45
N GLU A 195 -12.11 8.27 -6.74
CA GLU A 195 -11.09 7.45 -7.42
C GLU A 195 -9.76 8.22 -7.56
N VAL A 196 -9.81 9.48 -8.00
CA VAL A 196 -8.62 10.35 -8.16
C VAL A 196 -7.88 10.51 -6.85
N ASP A 197 -8.60 10.88 -5.80
CA ASP A 197 -8.06 11.01 -4.47
C ASP A 197 -7.36 9.67 -4.07
N THR A 198 -7.94 8.50 -4.42
CA THR A 198 -7.47 7.15 -4.03
C THR A 198 -6.15 6.83 -4.71
N PHE A 199 -6.12 6.98 -6.03
CA PHE A 199 -4.92 6.71 -6.83
C PHE A 199 -3.79 7.65 -6.50
N MET A 200 -4.09 8.92 -6.24
CA MET A 200 -3.08 9.88 -5.85
C MET A 200 -2.45 9.49 -4.51
N PHE A 201 -3.25 9.24 -3.46
CA PHE A 201 -2.73 8.82 -2.17
C PHE A 201 -1.94 7.51 -2.26
N ALA A 202 -2.55 6.46 -2.81
CA ALA A 202 -1.94 5.13 -2.87
C ALA A 202 -0.68 5.09 -3.74
N GLY A 203 -0.63 5.87 -4.83
CA GLY A 203 0.45 5.83 -5.81
C GLY A 203 1.75 6.52 -5.38
N HIS A 204 1.69 7.60 -4.60
CA HIS A 204 2.90 8.35 -4.22
C HIS A 204 3.46 7.97 -2.85
N ASP A 205 2.60 7.92 -1.82
CA ASP A 205 3.06 7.84 -0.42
C ASP A 205 3.65 6.45 -0.12
N THR A 206 2.97 5.39 -0.58
CA THR A 206 3.46 4.01 -0.41
C THR A 206 4.78 3.75 -1.14
N THR A 207 4.93 4.31 -2.34
CA THR A 207 6.16 4.24 -3.13
C THR A 207 7.29 5.01 -2.47
N ALA A 208 7.01 6.20 -1.91
CA ALA A 208 8.00 7.01 -1.23
C ALA A 208 8.57 6.30 0.01
N VAL A 209 7.69 5.72 0.82
CA VAL A 209 8.08 4.89 1.98
C VAL A 209 8.95 3.71 1.55
N GLY A 210 8.58 3.03 0.45
CA GLY A 210 9.33 1.89 -0.07
C GLY A 210 10.75 2.26 -0.52
N ILE A 211 10.90 3.38 -1.24
CA ILE A 211 12.20 3.91 -1.66
C ILE A 211 13.02 4.34 -0.43
N ASN A 212 12.39 4.99 0.54
CA ASN A 212 13.04 5.42 1.78
C ASN A 212 13.61 4.21 2.56
N TRP A 213 12.84 3.14 2.72
CA TRP A 213 13.32 1.92 3.38
C TRP A 213 14.42 1.23 2.62
N PHE A 214 14.33 1.18 1.29
CA PHE A 214 15.41 0.67 0.46
C PHE A 214 16.72 1.45 0.69
N ILE A 215 16.68 2.78 0.63
CA ILE A 215 17.86 3.63 0.85
C ILE A 215 18.40 3.45 2.27
N TYR A 216 17.53 3.43 3.28
CA TYR A 216 17.93 3.20 4.67
C TYR A 216 18.64 1.86 4.84
N LEU A 217 18.08 0.77 4.29
CA LEU A 217 18.62 -0.58 4.44
C LEU A 217 19.96 -0.75 3.72
N LEU A 218 20.12 -0.16 2.52
CA LEU A 218 21.38 -0.19 1.78
C LEU A 218 22.44 0.74 2.39
N GLY A 219 22.02 1.89 2.92
CA GLY A 219 22.90 2.90 3.52
C GLY A 219 23.29 2.64 4.97
N ARG A 220 22.92 1.49 5.56
CA ARG A 220 23.24 1.19 6.97
C ARG A 220 24.75 1.14 7.19
N HIS A 221 25.23 1.98 8.11
CA HIS A 221 26.63 2.00 8.46
C HIS A 221 27.08 0.68 9.12
N PRO A 222 28.32 0.24 8.84
CA PRO A 222 28.92 -0.98 9.39
C PRO A 222 28.83 -1.06 10.92
N GLU A 223 29.17 0.03 11.59
CA GLU A 223 29.22 0.12 13.05
C GLU A 223 27.82 0.07 13.70
N ILE A 224 26.80 0.56 13.00
CA ILE A 224 25.40 0.48 13.44
C ILE A 224 24.91 -0.98 13.34
N GLN A 225 25.37 -1.73 12.33
CA GLN A 225 25.00 -3.12 12.15
C GLN A 225 25.68 -4.07 13.14
N VAL A 226 26.93 -3.79 13.53
CA VAL A 226 27.67 -4.62 14.51
C VAL A 226 27.03 -4.56 15.91
N ASN A 227 26.38 -3.45 16.26
CA ASN A 227 25.69 -3.27 17.54
C ASN A 227 24.23 -3.77 17.54
N ASP A 228 23.70 -4.17 16.38
CA ASP A 228 22.34 -4.70 16.25
C ASP A 228 22.36 -6.22 16.56
N GLN A 229 21.89 -6.60 17.75
CA GLN A 229 21.96 -7.98 18.31
C GLN A 229 21.35 -9.07 17.40
N LEU A 230 20.58 -8.69 16.38
CA LEU A 230 19.91 -9.60 15.44
C LEU A 230 20.85 -10.30 14.45
N PHE A 231 22.10 -9.86 14.27
CA PHE A 231 23.03 -10.40 13.26
C PHE A 231 24.36 -10.93 13.83
N HIS A 232 24.32 -11.54 15.02
CA HIS A 232 25.51 -12.08 15.68
C HIS A 232 26.24 -13.20 14.90
N ASP A 233 25.57 -13.90 13.98
CA ASP A 233 26.13 -15.06 13.28
C ASP A 233 27.05 -14.73 12.08
N TYR A 234 27.19 -13.47 11.67
CA TYR A 234 27.94 -13.09 10.45
C TYR A 234 29.22 -12.27 10.72
N ARG A 235 29.90 -12.51 11.85
CA ARG A 235 31.16 -11.82 12.22
C ARG A 235 32.38 -12.17 11.35
N GLU A 236 32.28 -13.16 10.45
CA GLU A 236 33.44 -13.68 9.71
C GLU A 236 33.84 -12.84 8.49
N TYR A 237 32.98 -11.95 8.00
CA TYR A 237 33.29 -11.10 6.85
C TYR A 237 33.81 -9.73 7.31
N SER A 238 35.07 -9.42 6.97
CA SER A 238 35.69 -8.10 7.21
C SER A 238 35.02 -6.93 6.46
N ILE A 239 34.00 -7.21 5.63
CA ILE A 239 33.19 -6.20 4.95
C ILE A 239 31.73 -6.28 5.48
N PRO A 240 31.18 -5.16 5.95
CA PRO A 240 29.80 -5.06 6.44
C PRO A 240 28.77 -5.35 5.34
N ILE A 241 27.76 -6.15 5.65
CA ILE A 241 26.81 -6.73 4.67
C ILE A 241 26.07 -5.67 3.80
N PRO A 242 25.58 -4.53 4.32
CA PRO A 242 24.94 -3.47 3.54
C PRO A 242 25.84 -2.93 2.42
N TYR A 243 27.14 -2.79 2.70
CA TYR A 243 28.12 -2.32 1.72
C TYR A 243 28.26 -3.32 0.55
N ILE A 244 28.20 -4.62 0.84
CA ILE A 244 28.24 -5.68 -0.19
C ILE A 244 27.02 -5.58 -1.12
N PHE A 245 25.82 -5.34 -0.57
CA PHE A 245 24.61 -5.22 -1.37
C PHE A 245 24.62 -3.96 -2.23
N GLN A 246 25.04 -2.84 -1.65
CA GLN A 246 25.17 -1.58 -2.37
C GLN A 246 26.16 -1.71 -3.55
N GLU A 247 27.32 -2.30 -3.32
CA GLU A 247 28.34 -2.55 -4.37
C GLU A 247 27.81 -3.47 -5.47
N LYS A 248 27.06 -4.53 -5.12
CA LYS A 248 26.46 -5.42 -6.13
C LYS A 248 25.41 -4.71 -6.98
N VAL A 249 24.59 -3.82 -6.39
CA VAL A 249 23.67 -2.97 -7.13
C VAL A 249 24.44 -2.04 -8.07
N TYR A 250 25.50 -1.38 -7.59
CA TYR A 250 26.32 -0.51 -8.45
C TYR A 250 26.92 -1.27 -9.63
N ARG A 251 27.48 -2.48 -9.39
CA ARG A 251 28.02 -3.32 -10.47
C ARG A 251 26.96 -3.74 -11.48
N GLU A 252 25.76 -4.11 -11.04
CA GLU A 252 24.66 -4.42 -11.96
C GLU A 252 24.33 -3.22 -12.84
N LEU A 253 24.22 -2.02 -12.25
CA LEU A 253 23.92 -0.80 -12.99
C LEU A 253 25.08 -0.40 -13.93
N GLU A 254 26.33 -0.56 -13.52
CA GLU A 254 27.51 -0.32 -14.37
C GLU A 254 27.54 -1.28 -15.57
N LEU A 255 27.15 -2.56 -15.39
CA LEU A 255 27.05 -3.51 -16.50
C LEU A 255 25.95 -3.14 -17.51
N ILE A 256 24.87 -2.48 -17.06
CA ILE A 256 23.75 -2.08 -17.91
C ILE A 256 24.01 -0.74 -18.62
N PHE A 257 24.56 0.24 -17.90
CA PHE A 257 24.70 1.62 -18.39
C PHE A 257 26.14 2.02 -18.72
N GLY A 258 27.14 1.33 -18.19
CA GLY A 258 28.54 1.71 -18.28
C GLY A 258 28.77 3.12 -17.74
N ARG A 259 29.39 3.97 -18.57
CA ARG A 259 29.63 5.39 -18.26
C ARG A 259 28.54 6.33 -18.78
N SER A 260 27.42 5.80 -19.30
CA SER A 260 26.37 6.61 -19.92
C SER A 260 25.38 7.14 -18.89
N ASP A 261 25.08 8.45 -18.95
CA ASP A 261 23.98 9.09 -18.20
C ASP A 261 22.65 9.08 -18.99
N ARG A 262 22.46 8.10 -19.87
CA ARG A 262 21.22 7.98 -20.65
C ARG A 262 20.06 7.53 -19.75
N PRO A 263 18.82 7.95 -20.03
CA PRO A 263 17.63 7.40 -19.38
C PRO A 263 17.52 5.87 -19.50
N ALA A 264 16.91 5.25 -18.49
CA ALA A 264 16.62 3.82 -18.50
C ALA A 264 15.49 3.50 -19.49
N SER A 265 15.71 2.49 -20.34
CA SER A 265 14.67 1.96 -21.23
C SER A 265 13.93 0.78 -20.58
N SER A 266 12.78 0.38 -21.14
CA SER A 266 12.06 -0.82 -20.70
C SER A 266 12.92 -2.09 -20.74
N ALA A 267 13.86 -2.16 -21.69
CA ALA A 267 14.78 -3.30 -21.81
C ALA A 267 15.85 -3.30 -20.71
N ASP A 268 16.28 -2.12 -20.25
CA ASP A 268 17.24 -2.01 -19.15
C ASP A 268 16.61 -2.40 -17.83
N ILE A 269 15.38 -1.92 -17.56
CA ILE A 269 14.64 -2.23 -16.32
C ILE A 269 14.48 -3.74 -16.14
N ARG A 270 14.21 -4.49 -17.22
CA ARG A 270 14.13 -5.96 -17.18
C ARG A 270 15.45 -6.67 -16.83
N LYS A 271 16.59 -5.98 -16.96
CA LYS A 271 17.92 -6.51 -16.61
C LYS A 271 18.31 -6.22 -15.17
N MET A 272 17.63 -5.30 -14.47
CA MET A 272 17.90 -4.88 -13.08
C MET A 272 17.42 -5.91 -12.05
N LYS A 273 17.83 -7.17 -12.21
CA LYS A 273 17.31 -8.31 -11.45
C LYS A 273 17.75 -8.26 -9.98
N TYR A 274 19.00 -7.89 -9.72
CA TYR A 274 19.56 -7.80 -8.39
C TYR A 274 18.97 -6.62 -7.63
N LEU A 275 18.87 -5.45 -8.27
CA LEU A 275 18.17 -4.30 -7.74
C LEU A 275 16.71 -4.64 -7.39
N GLU A 276 15.99 -5.35 -8.27
CA GLU A 276 14.63 -5.81 -8.00
C GLU A 276 14.56 -6.73 -6.77
N CYS A 277 15.51 -7.66 -6.61
CA CYS A 277 15.62 -8.50 -5.42
C CYS A 277 15.82 -7.65 -4.15
N CYS A 278 16.72 -6.67 -4.17
CA CYS A 278 16.95 -5.78 -3.03
C CYS A 278 15.72 -4.93 -2.68
N ILE A 279 14.97 -4.45 -3.68
CA ILE A 279 13.69 -3.75 -3.48
C ILE A 279 12.67 -4.67 -2.80
N LYS A 280 12.50 -5.89 -3.33
CA LYS A 280 11.57 -6.89 -2.76
C LYS A 280 11.94 -7.26 -1.33
N GLU A 281 13.22 -7.46 -1.05
CA GLU A 281 13.69 -7.79 0.29
C GLU A 281 13.49 -6.62 1.27
N SER A 282 13.71 -5.39 0.80
CA SER A 282 13.43 -4.18 1.59
C SER A 282 11.96 -4.13 1.99
N LEU A 283 11.04 -4.41 1.06
CA LEU A 283 9.60 -4.46 1.33
C LEU A 283 9.18 -5.69 2.15
N ARG A 284 9.95 -6.78 2.14
CA ARG A 284 9.72 -7.95 3.00
C ARG A 284 10.03 -7.63 4.46
N LEU A 285 11.14 -6.92 4.71
CA LEU A 285 11.58 -6.52 6.05
C LEU A 285 10.79 -5.32 6.59
N LEU A 286 10.61 -4.31 5.74
CA LEU A 286 9.95 -3.03 6.05
C LEU A 286 8.87 -2.76 5.00
N PRO A 287 7.69 -3.40 5.12
CA PRO A 287 6.60 -3.19 4.17
C PRO A 287 6.02 -1.78 4.31
N SER A 288 5.81 -1.08 3.19
CA SER A 288 5.14 0.24 3.18
C SER A 288 3.72 0.19 3.78
N VAL A 289 3.04 -0.95 3.65
CA VAL A 289 1.71 -1.21 4.24
C VAL A 289 1.79 -2.50 5.06
N SER A 290 1.88 -2.37 6.38
CA SER A 290 2.10 -3.51 7.29
C SER A 290 0.82 -4.24 7.70
N PHE A 291 -0.36 -3.65 7.49
CA PHE A 291 -1.64 -4.25 7.86
C PHE A 291 -2.68 -4.06 6.75
N PHE A 292 -3.55 -5.05 6.59
CA PHE A 292 -4.78 -4.94 5.83
C PHE A 292 -5.90 -5.59 6.63
N SER A 293 -7.13 -5.11 6.44
CA SER A 293 -8.30 -5.65 7.14
C SER A 293 -9.25 -6.30 6.13
N ARG A 294 -9.98 -7.32 6.58
CA ARG A 294 -11.01 -8.01 5.82
C ARG A 294 -12.27 -8.10 6.68
N ASN A 295 -13.43 -7.95 6.07
CA ASN A 295 -14.70 -8.35 6.67
C ASN A 295 -15.15 -9.63 5.96
N LEU A 296 -15.50 -10.64 6.75
CA LEU A 296 -16.10 -11.86 6.21
C LEU A 296 -17.55 -11.54 5.81
N THR A 297 -17.90 -11.82 4.56
CA THR A 297 -19.27 -11.67 4.02
C THR A 297 -20.10 -12.93 4.21
N GLU A 298 -19.42 -14.07 4.36
CA GLU A 298 -19.99 -15.39 4.59
C GLU A 298 -19.18 -16.10 5.67
N ASP A 299 -19.80 -17.05 6.37
CA ASP A 299 -19.13 -17.82 7.41
C ASP A 299 -17.98 -18.64 6.82
N MET A 300 -16.77 -18.40 7.32
CA MET A 300 -15.57 -19.11 6.88
C MET A 300 -15.26 -20.26 7.85
N ILE A 301 -15.56 -21.49 7.42
CA ILE A 301 -15.29 -22.70 8.22
C ILE A 301 -13.83 -23.11 8.04
N ILE A 302 -12.94 -22.68 8.95
CA ILE A 302 -11.55 -23.15 9.02
C ILE A 302 -11.42 -24.14 10.17
N GLY A 303 -10.91 -25.34 9.90
CA GLY A 303 -10.53 -26.32 10.92
C GLY A 303 -11.69 -27.01 11.65
N GLN A 304 -12.93 -26.52 11.58
CA GLN A 304 -14.07 -27.15 12.27
C GLN A 304 -14.31 -28.60 11.81
N LYS A 305 -14.13 -28.89 10.52
CA LYS A 305 -14.21 -30.27 9.99
C LYS A 305 -13.08 -31.15 10.53
N PHE A 306 -11.87 -30.59 10.67
CA PHE A 306 -10.72 -31.30 11.21
C PHE A 306 -10.93 -31.60 12.70
N ALA A 307 -11.27 -30.58 13.51
CA ALA A 307 -11.54 -30.73 14.94
C ALA A 307 -12.68 -31.73 15.20
N LEU A 308 -13.77 -31.65 14.43
CA LEU A 308 -14.89 -32.58 14.58
C LEU A 308 -14.52 -34.02 14.21
N LEU A 309 -13.65 -34.23 13.21
CA LEU A 309 -13.15 -35.56 12.87
C LEU A 309 -12.26 -36.10 13.98
N GLU A 310 -11.34 -35.29 14.51
CA GLU A 310 -10.46 -35.64 15.62
C GLU A 310 -11.27 -36.03 16.87
N GLU A 311 -12.19 -35.17 17.31
CA GLU A 311 -13.08 -35.43 18.45
C GLU A 311 -13.89 -36.72 18.26
N LYS A 312 -14.49 -36.92 17.08
CA LYS A 312 -15.26 -38.14 16.78
C LYS A 312 -14.40 -39.40 16.85
N VAL A 313 -13.18 -39.38 16.30
CA VAL A 313 -12.31 -40.56 16.29
C VAL A 313 -11.82 -40.89 17.70
N VAL A 314 -11.40 -39.88 18.47
CA VAL A 314 -10.94 -40.05 19.86
C VAL A 314 -12.08 -40.54 20.75
N LEU A 315 -13.24 -39.87 20.72
CA LEU A 315 -14.39 -40.26 21.53
C LEU A 315 -14.97 -41.62 21.10
N SER A 316 -15.00 -41.93 19.79
CA SER A 316 -15.43 -43.25 19.31
C SER A 316 -14.52 -44.36 19.84
N SER A 317 -13.20 -44.15 19.80
CA SER A 317 -12.24 -45.13 20.32
C SER A 317 -12.35 -45.31 21.84
N PHE A 318 -12.58 -44.21 22.57
CA PHE A 318 -12.80 -44.22 24.01
C PHE A 318 -14.07 -44.96 24.41
N PHE A 319 -15.24 -44.56 23.88
CA PHE A 319 -16.55 -45.11 24.27
C PHE A 319 -16.83 -46.54 23.77
N ARG A 320 -16.06 -47.05 22.79
CA ARG A 320 -16.08 -48.47 22.42
C ARG A 320 -15.55 -49.37 23.53
N LYS A 321 -14.55 -48.90 24.28
CA LYS A 321 -13.85 -49.69 25.31
C LYS A 321 -14.28 -49.35 26.72
N PHE A 322 -14.78 -48.14 26.95
CA PHE A 322 -14.99 -47.63 28.29
C PHE A 322 -16.35 -46.96 28.49
N ARG A 323 -16.87 -47.11 29.71
CA ARG A 323 -17.91 -46.25 30.30
C ARG A 323 -17.24 -45.26 31.25
N VAL A 324 -17.71 -44.01 31.29
CA VAL A 324 -17.15 -42.95 32.14
C VAL A 324 -18.24 -42.33 33.02
N GLU A 325 -17.88 -41.98 34.24
CA GLU A 325 -18.73 -41.24 35.19
C GLU A 325 -17.98 -40.02 35.72
N SER A 326 -18.59 -38.83 35.63
CA SER A 326 -18.04 -37.60 36.22
C SER A 326 -18.21 -37.62 37.74
N LEU A 327 -17.19 -37.15 38.47
CA LEU A 327 -17.26 -37.02 39.94
C LEU A 327 -17.74 -35.64 40.41
N GLU A 328 -17.84 -34.69 39.49
CA GLU A 328 -18.25 -33.31 39.78
C GLU A 328 -19.61 -33.01 39.17
N LYS A 329 -20.41 -32.20 39.89
CA LYS A 329 -21.67 -31.67 39.41
C LYS A 329 -21.42 -30.43 38.55
N PHE A 330 -22.35 -30.14 37.64
CA PHE A 330 -22.23 -29.01 36.73
C PHE A 330 -22.17 -27.66 37.47
N GLU A 331 -22.91 -27.52 38.57
CA GLU A 331 -22.96 -26.29 39.36
C GLU A 331 -21.64 -25.98 40.08
N ASP A 332 -20.83 -27.01 40.34
CA ASP A 332 -19.54 -26.89 41.02
C ASP A 332 -18.38 -26.63 40.02
N LEU A 333 -18.67 -26.66 38.72
CA LEU A 333 -17.68 -26.50 37.65
C LEU A 333 -17.30 -25.02 37.47
N LYS A 334 -16.21 -24.60 38.11
CA LYS A 334 -15.68 -23.25 37.91
C LYS A 334 -14.86 -23.18 36.63
N LEU A 335 -15.17 -22.19 35.78
CA LEU A 335 -14.53 -21.99 34.48
C LEU A 335 -13.65 -20.75 34.49
N THR A 336 -12.48 -20.85 33.88
CA THR A 336 -11.56 -19.73 33.63
C THR A 336 -11.51 -19.41 32.14
N GLY A 337 -11.59 -18.13 31.81
CA GLY A 337 -11.50 -17.63 30.44
C GLY A 337 -10.16 -16.96 30.19
N ASN A 338 -9.26 -17.65 29.48
CA ASN A 338 -8.06 -17.05 28.89
C ASN A 338 -8.30 -16.81 27.39
N LEU A 339 -7.63 -17.55 26.50
CA LEU A 339 -7.94 -17.57 25.06
C LEU A 339 -9.05 -18.58 24.71
N ILE A 340 -9.18 -19.65 25.49
CA ILE A 340 -10.24 -20.67 25.43
C ILE A 340 -10.74 -20.94 26.85
N ILE A 341 -11.97 -21.43 26.97
CA ILE A 341 -12.56 -21.81 28.26
C ILE A 341 -11.84 -23.06 28.79
N ARG A 342 -11.40 -23.02 30.04
CA ARG A 342 -10.80 -24.15 30.75
C ARG A 342 -11.44 -24.30 32.14
N PRO A 343 -11.51 -25.52 32.69
CA PRO A 343 -11.89 -25.68 34.09
C PRO A 343 -10.79 -25.06 34.98
N GLU A 344 -11.20 -24.45 36.10
CA GLU A 344 -10.29 -23.87 37.10
C GLU A 344 -9.53 -24.96 37.88
N LYS A 345 -10.11 -26.17 37.95
CA LYS A 345 -9.58 -27.35 38.64
C LYS A 345 -9.56 -28.56 37.70
N ASP A 346 -8.89 -29.62 38.12
CA ASP A 346 -8.82 -30.88 37.37
C ASP A 346 -10.21 -31.53 37.23
N VAL A 347 -10.51 -32.06 36.04
CA VAL A 347 -11.76 -32.79 35.79
C VAL A 347 -11.56 -34.27 36.15
N LEU A 348 -12.09 -34.67 37.31
CA LEU A 348 -11.95 -36.05 37.80
C LEU A 348 -13.10 -36.94 37.29
N VAL A 349 -12.73 -38.07 36.67
CA VAL A 349 -13.68 -39.07 36.16
C VAL A 349 -13.31 -40.48 36.62
N LYS A 350 -14.32 -41.35 36.77
CA LYS A 350 -14.13 -42.80 36.89
C LYS A 350 -14.34 -43.45 35.53
N ILE A 351 -13.42 -44.35 35.15
CA ILE A 351 -13.47 -45.07 33.88
C ILE A 351 -13.62 -46.57 34.18
N PHE A 352 -14.57 -47.21 33.51
CA PHE A 352 -14.87 -48.63 33.64
C PHE A 352 -14.73 -49.33 32.28
N PRO A 353 -14.20 -50.56 32.21
CA PRO A 353 -14.26 -51.33 30.96
C PRO A 353 -15.72 -51.57 30.57
N ARG A 354 -16.00 -51.48 29.27
CA ARG A 354 -17.27 -51.94 28.71
C ARG A 354 -17.10 -53.44 28.49
N ASN A 355 -17.81 -54.25 29.28
CA ASN A 355 -17.75 -55.71 29.15
C ASN A 355 -18.14 -56.11 27.72
N GLU A 356 -17.34 -56.99 27.11
CA GLU A 356 -17.75 -57.76 25.94
C GLU A 356 -18.78 -58.79 26.45
N GLU A 357 -20.06 -58.52 26.24
CA GLU A 357 -21.07 -59.59 26.20
C GLU A 357 -20.93 -60.39 24.90
#